data_AF-A0A0F3ME17-F1
#
_entry.id   AF-A0A0F3ME17-F1
#
_cell.length_a   1.000
_cell.length_b   1.000
_cell.length_c   1.000
_cell.angle_alpha   90.00
_cell.angle_beta   90.00
_cell.angle_gamma   90.00
#
_symmetry.space_group_name_H-M   'P 1'
#
loop_
_entity.id
_entity.type
_entity.pdbx_description
1 polymer ?
#
loop_
_entity_poly.entity_id
_entity_poly.type
_entity_poly.pdbx_seq_one_letter_code
_entity_poly.pdbx_strand_id
1 'polypeptide(L)'
;MTNKLHGSISLKGLRFDDLILVGYKQDVLENSPDVELLSPSETATAYFAEVGWYCAKNADSDFPNSDTLWQTDKSILQANDTTTFTWTNKHNVQFIVSVSIDDNYMFTINQSIVNNSKQQLAVQFHGLIHRNLAENENSANIFQGPIASIDSYLNEVTYNKLKEKNILIIILMLFIG
;
A
#
# COMPACT_ATOMS: atom_id res chain seq x y z
N MET A 1 14.01 1.99 6.34
CA MET A 1 14.86 3.13 6.67
C MET A 1 15.98 3.20 5.66
N THR A 2 15.94 4.23 4.83
CA THR A 2 17.00 4.63 3.92
C THR A 2 17.42 6.05 4.30
N ASN A 3 18.47 6.59 3.68
CA ASN A 3 18.84 8.00 3.89
C ASN A 3 17.84 8.97 3.23
N LYS A 4 16.92 8.47 2.40
CA LYS A 4 15.99 9.24 1.58
C LYS A 4 14.54 9.07 2.01
N LEU A 5 14.24 8.03 2.78
CA LEU A 5 12.90 7.67 3.20
C LEU A 5 12.93 7.13 4.63
N HIS A 6 12.10 7.71 5.50
CA HIS A 6 11.77 7.15 6.80
C HIS A 6 10.26 7.08 6.98
N GLY A 7 9.82 6.29 7.95
CA GLY A 7 8.41 6.07 8.23
C GLY A 7 8.18 4.72 8.87
N SER A 8 6.95 4.23 8.80
CA SER A 8 6.55 2.97 9.43
C SER A 8 5.53 2.19 8.59
N ILE A 9 5.39 0.91 8.93
CA ILE A 9 4.38 0.01 8.37
C ILE A 9 3.51 -0.43 9.54
N SER A 10 2.21 -0.16 9.48
CA SER A 10 1.28 -0.61 10.50
C SER A 10 1.08 -2.12 10.43
N LEU A 11 1.37 -2.82 11.54
CA LEU A 11 1.11 -4.26 11.65
C LEU A 11 -0.39 -4.59 11.59
N LYS A 12 -1.27 -3.62 11.92
CA LYS A 12 -2.69 -3.79 11.73
C LYS A 12 -3.03 -3.51 10.26
N GLY A 13 -3.55 -4.51 9.56
CA GLY A 13 -3.89 -4.43 8.14
C GLY A 13 -2.69 -4.47 7.18
N LEU A 14 -1.45 -4.46 7.69
CA LEU A 14 -0.22 -4.39 6.90
C LEU A 14 -0.20 -3.18 5.95
N ARG A 15 -0.36 -1.99 6.52
CA ARG A 15 -0.47 -0.74 5.75
C ARG A 15 0.85 -0.01 5.71
N PHE A 16 1.18 0.50 4.52
CA PHE A 16 2.23 1.49 4.32
C PHE A 16 1.54 2.84 4.42
N ASP A 17 1.57 3.42 5.61
CA ASP A 17 0.68 4.53 5.96
C ASP A 17 1.38 5.67 6.69
N ASP A 18 2.70 5.59 6.81
CA ASP A 18 3.56 6.66 7.33
C ASP A 18 4.86 6.63 6.53
N LEU A 19 5.03 7.58 5.61
CA LEU A 19 6.24 7.72 4.80
C LEU A 19 6.59 9.19 4.59
N ILE A 20 7.83 9.55 4.89
CA ILE A 20 8.37 10.90 4.77
C ILE A 20 9.58 10.89 3.83
N LEU A 21 9.58 11.82 2.87
CA LEU A 21 10.64 12.00 1.88
C LEU A 21 11.71 12.95 2.43
N VAL A 22 12.83 12.38 2.87
CA VAL A 22 13.93 13.13 3.46
C VAL A 22 14.57 14.04 2.41
N GLY A 23 14.72 15.32 2.75
CA GLY A 23 15.33 16.32 1.90
C GLY A 23 14.39 16.98 0.89
N TYR A 24 13.12 16.57 0.83
CA TYR A 24 12.07 17.27 0.08
C TYR A 24 11.28 18.13 1.04
N LYS A 25 11.25 19.44 0.82
CA LYS A 25 10.59 20.39 1.72
C LYS A 25 9.18 20.71 1.27
N GLN A 26 8.27 20.87 2.24
CA GLN A 26 6.88 21.24 1.97
C GLN A 26 6.74 22.69 1.45
N ASP A 27 7.69 23.55 1.79
CA ASP A 27 7.72 24.97 1.43
C ASP A 27 9.17 25.45 1.25
N VAL A 28 9.36 26.66 0.69
CA VAL A 28 10.64 27.32 0.46
C VAL A 28 11.29 27.88 1.72
N LEU A 29 10.59 27.84 2.87
CA LEU A 29 11.10 28.30 4.15
C LEU A 29 12.27 27.42 4.64
N GLU A 30 13.29 28.05 5.22
CA GLU A 30 14.53 27.38 5.67
C GLU A 30 14.28 26.24 6.67
N ASN A 31 13.28 26.40 7.55
CA ASN A 31 12.90 25.39 8.55
C ASN A 31 11.68 24.55 8.15
N SER A 32 11.36 24.49 6.85
CA SER A 32 10.22 23.71 6.37
C SER A 32 10.39 22.21 6.72
N PRO A 33 9.33 21.53 7.20
CA PRO A 33 9.38 20.09 7.42
C PRO A 33 9.60 19.34 6.10
N ASP A 34 10.05 18.09 6.22
CA ASP A 34 10.12 17.19 5.07
C ASP A 34 8.70 16.83 4.58
N VAL A 35 8.58 16.45 3.31
CA VAL A 35 7.30 16.08 2.69
C VAL A 35 6.79 14.77 3.30
N GLU A 36 5.60 14.84 3.89
CA GLU A 36 4.80 13.68 4.26
C GLU A 36 4.10 13.15 2.99
N LEU A 37 4.49 11.95 2.56
CA LEU A 37 3.95 11.32 1.36
C LEU A 37 2.70 10.49 1.68
N LEU A 38 2.81 9.63 2.69
CA LEU A 38 1.72 8.75 3.13
C LEU A 38 1.30 9.10 4.56
N SER A 39 0.02 8.96 4.84
CA SER A 39 -0.60 9.30 6.11
C SER A 39 -1.62 8.23 6.57
N PRO A 40 -1.79 8.01 7.89
CA PRO A 40 -2.61 6.93 8.43
C PRO A 40 -4.09 6.98 8.02
N SER A 41 -4.72 5.80 8.01
CA SER A 41 -6.11 5.61 7.58
C SER A 41 -7.14 6.38 8.41
N GLU A 42 -6.78 6.73 9.64
CA GLU A 42 -7.58 7.44 10.63
C GLU A 42 -7.51 8.97 10.47
N THR A 43 -6.69 9.47 9.54
CA THR A 43 -6.54 10.90 9.28
C THR A 43 -7.56 11.41 8.27
N ALA A 44 -7.88 12.71 8.32
CA ALA A 44 -8.81 13.34 7.38
C ALA A 44 -8.30 13.27 5.93
N THR A 45 -6.99 13.27 5.75
CA THR A 45 -6.29 13.22 4.46
C THR A 45 -5.54 11.90 4.29
N ALA A 46 -6.13 10.79 4.75
CA ALA A 46 -5.54 9.46 4.68
C ALA A 46 -4.99 9.16 3.29
N TYR A 47 -3.72 8.76 3.23
CA TYR A 47 -3.06 8.39 2.00
C TYR A 47 -2.14 7.20 2.29
N PHE A 48 -2.57 5.99 1.97
CA PHE A 48 -1.82 4.79 2.30
C PHE A 48 -1.91 3.72 1.21
N ALA A 49 -0.97 2.78 1.25
CA ALA A 49 -0.98 1.60 0.41
C ALA A 49 -1.22 0.34 1.24
N GLU A 50 -1.94 -0.62 0.66
CA GLU A 50 -2.09 -1.96 1.23
C GLU A 50 -2.05 -3.02 0.13
N VAL A 51 -1.59 -4.21 0.50
CA VAL A 51 -1.65 -5.40 -0.34
C VAL A 51 -2.40 -6.49 0.39
N GLY A 52 -3.06 -7.36 -0.34
CA GLY A 52 -3.82 -8.41 0.30
C GLY A 52 -4.31 -9.48 -0.64
N TRP A 53 -5.24 -10.25 -0.11
CA TRP A 53 -5.89 -11.34 -0.79
C TRP A 53 -7.38 -11.28 -0.51
N TYR A 54 -8.18 -11.68 -1.49
CA TYR A 54 -9.58 -11.98 -1.29
C TYR A 54 -9.94 -13.31 -1.94
N CYS A 55 -11.04 -13.90 -1.45
CA CYS A 55 -11.59 -15.09 -2.06
C CYS A 55 -12.57 -14.70 -3.17
N ALA A 56 -12.27 -15.10 -4.41
CA ALA A 56 -13.11 -14.80 -5.57
C ALA A 56 -14.52 -15.42 -5.51
N LYS A 57 -14.76 -16.38 -4.59
CA LYS A 57 -16.01 -17.14 -4.49
C LYS A 57 -16.84 -16.83 -3.26
N ASN A 58 -16.28 -16.21 -2.22
CA ASN A 58 -16.99 -15.99 -0.96
C ASN A 58 -16.42 -14.80 -0.19
N ALA A 59 -17.29 -13.86 0.20
CA ALA A 59 -16.93 -12.70 1.02
C ALA A 59 -16.60 -13.07 2.48
N ASP A 60 -17.09 -14.21 2.99
CA ASP A 60 -16.84 -14.71 4.34
C ASP A 60 -15.56 -15.57 4.46
N SER A 61 -14.63 -15.44 3.50
CA SER A 61 -13.37 -16.17 3.56
C SER A 61 -12.47 -15.67 4.67
N ASP A 62 -11.93 -16.59 5.49
CA ASP A 62 -10.99 -16.32 6.60
C ASP A 62 -9.60 -15.92 6.06
N PHE A 63 -9.55 -14.75 5.43
CA PHE A 63 -8.38 -14.15 4.78
C PHE A 63 -7.99 -12.87 5.54
N PRO A 64 -6.72 -12.43 5.44
CA PRO A 64 -6.32 -11.15 6.00
C PRO A 64 -7.18 -9.99 5.49
N ASN A 65 -7.47 -9.05 6.38
CA ASN A 65 -8.25 -7.85 6.12
C ASN A 65 -7.66 -6.65 6.89
N SER A 66 -8.33 -5.50 6.81
CA SER A 66 -7.93 -4.25 7.48
C SER A 66 -7.73 -4.35 9.00
N ASP A 67 -8.35 -5.33 9.65
CA ASP A 67 -8.26 -5.55 11.09
C ASP A 67 -7.28 -6.66 11.49
N THR A 68 -6.66 -7.31 10.50
CA THR A 68 -5.70 -8.39 10.75
C THR A 68 -4.44 -7.85 11.40
N LEU A 69 -4.07 -8.39 12.56
CA LEU A 69 -2.81 -8.07 13.22
C LEU A 69 -1.71 -9.02 12.75
N TRP A 70 -0.76 -8.49 12.00
CA TRP A 70 0.37 -9.23 11.47
C TRP A 70 1.48 -9.39 12.50
N GLN A 71 2.19 -10.51 12.41
CA GLN A 71 3.48 -10.71 13.08
C GLN A 71 4.60 -10.35 12.11
N THR A 72 5.74 -9.92 12.64
CA THR A 72 6.93 -9.62 11.85
C THR A 72 8.17 -10.25 12.49
N ASP A 73 9.14 -10.62 11.66
CA ASP A 73 10.43 -11.15 12.08
C ASP A 73 11.41 -10.06 12.56
N LYS A 74 11.18 -8.81 12.15
CA LYS A 74 12.05 -7.67 12.46
C LYS A 74 11.23 -6.43 12.80
N SER A 75 11.72 -5.63 13.74
CA SER A 75 11.10 -4.34 14.07
C SER A 75 11.52 -3.18 13.15
N ILE A 76 12.57 -3.37 12.34
CA ILE A 76 13.12 -2.34 11.45
C ILE A 76 13.36 -2.95 10.08
N LEU A 77 12.75 -2.36 9.06
CA LEU A 77 13.10 -2.59 7.66
C LEU A 77 14.24 -1.65 7.28
N GLN A 78 15.42 -2.18 6.92
CA GLN A 78 16.56 -1.40 6.43
C GLN A 78 16.69 -1.49 4.91
N ALA A 79 17.37 -0.50 4.31
CA ALA A 79 17.68 -0.52 2.88
C ALA A 79 18.40 -1.83 2.49
N ASN A 80 17.97 -2.41 1.37
CA ASN A 80 18.48 -3.68 0.82
C ASN A 80 18.35 -4.90 1.76
N ASP A 81 17.56 -4.79 2.83
CA ASP A 81 17.17 -5.91 3.68
C ASP A 81 15.71 -6.28 3.43
N THR A 82 15.33 -7.50 3.81
CA THR A 82 13.97 -8.01 3.71
C THR A 82 13.39 -8.21 5.10
N THR A 83 12.18 -7.70 5.31
CA THR A 83 11.34 -7.97 6.49
C THR A 83 10.16 -8.81 6.06
N THR A 84 9.86 -9.85 6.83
CA THR A 84 8.75 -10.77 6.56
C THR A 84 7.65 -10.56 7.58
N PHE A 85 6.42 -10.48 7.07
CA PHE A 85 5.19 -10.39 7.83
C PHE A 85 4.40 -11.68 7.64
N THR A 86 3.90 -12.23 8.74
CA THR A 86 3.13 -13.48 8.71
C THR A 86 1.83 -13.36 9.49
N TRP A 87 0.80 -14.00 8.97
CA TRP A 87 -0.44 -14.26 9.69
C TRP A 87 -0.95 -15.66 9.34
N THR A 88 -1.45 -16.40 10.33
CA THR A 88 -2.02 -17.73 10.12
C THR A 88 -3.49 -17.71 10.52
N ASN A 89 -4.35 -18.18 9.63
CA ASN A 89 -5.79 -18.21 9.85
C ASN A 89 -6.23 -19.43 10.69
N LYS A 90 -7.53 -19.53 11.00
CA LYS A 90 -8.06 -20.62 11.84
C LYS A 90 -8.01 -21.99 11.17
N HIS A 91 -7.77 -22.03 9.86
CA HIS A 91 -7.68 -23.25 9.05
C HIS A 91 -6.23 -23.70 8.82
N ASN A 92 -5.26 -23.11 9.52
CA ASN A 92 -3.82 -23.39 9.37
C ASN A 92 -3.28 -23.02 7.98
N VAL A 93 -3.88 -22.01 7.34
CA VAL A 93 -3.34 -21.38 6.13
C VAL A 93 -2.49 -20.21 6.57
N GLN A 94 -1.22 -20.21 6.16
CA GLN A 94 -0.27 -19.14 6.47
C GLN A 94 -0.19 -18.18 5.29
N PHE A 95 -0.38 -16.89 5.56
CA PHE A 95 -0.21 -15.78 4.64
C PHE A 95 1.10 -15.08 4.98
N ILE A 96 1.91 -14.81 3.95
CA ILE A 96 3.26 -14.31 4.11
C ILE A 96 3.45 -13.14 3.14
N VAL A 97 3.90 -12.00 3.66
CA VAL A 97 4.32 -10.85 2.87
C VAL A 97 5.78 -10.55 3.18
N SER A 98 6.64 -10.56 2.18
CA SER A 98 8.03 -10.12 2.33
C SER A 98 8.20 -8.77 1.67
N VAL A 99 8.75 -7.81 2.41
CA VAL A 99 8.94 -6.43 1.98
C VAL A 99 10.42 -6.11 2.03
N SER A 100 10.93 -5.56 0.94
CA SER A 100 12.25 -4.92 0.90
C SER A 100 12.12 -3.53 0.31
N ILE A 101 13.12 -2.69 0.56
CA ILE A 101 13.25 -1.36 -0.05
C ILE A 101 14.69 -1.17 -0.54
N ASP A 102 14.87 -0.57 -1.71
CA ASP A 102 16.19 -0.17 -2.20
C ASP A 102 16.78 1.01 -1.39
N ASP A 103 17.97 1.48 -1.76
CA ASP A 103 18.60 2.65 -1.12
C ASP A 103 17.85 3.97 -1.35
N ASN A 104 16.85 3.97 -2.23
CA ASN A 104 16.10 5.15 -2.63
C ASN A 104 14.67 5.09 -2.08
N TYR A 105 13.73 4.60 -2.89
CA TYR A 105 12.28 4.70 -2.68
C TYR A 105 11.51 3.46 -3.15
N MET A 106 12.16 2.51 -3.82
CA MET A 106 11.48 1.40 -4.48
C MET A 106 11.24 0.27 -3.49
N PHE A 107 9.98 0.06 -3.11
CA PHE A 107 9.56 -1.11 -2.36
C PHE A 107 9.39 -2.31 -3.30
N THR A 108 9.89 -3.47 -2.89
CA THR A 108 9.55 -4.76 -3.48
C THR A 108 8.71 -5.55 -2.49
N ILE A 109 7.52 -5.99 -2.92
CA ILE A 109 6.57 -6.70 -2.07
C ILE A 109 6.27 -8.05 -2.70
N ASN A 110 6.55 -9.13 -1.98
CA ASN A 110 6.27 -10.50 -2.41
C ASN A 110 5.20 -11.11 -1.51
N GLN A 111 4.10 -11.56 -2.11
CA GLN A 111 2.98 -12.20 -1.42
C GLN A 111 2.99 -13.71 -1.67
N SER A 112 2.88 -14.52 -0.62
CA SER A 112 2.77 -15.98 -0.74
C SER A 112 1.80 -16.57 0.28
N ILE A 113 1.32 -17.77 -0.01
CA ILE A 113 0.40 -18.54 0.84
C ILE A 113 0.94 -19.96 0.99
N VAL A 114 0.99 -20.46 2.23
CA VAL A 114 1.21 -21.87 2.54
C VAL A 114 -0.10 -22.47 3.03
N ASN A 115 -0.73 -23.31 2.20
CA ASN A 115 -2.00 -23.96 2.53
C ASN A 115 -1.77 -25.33 3.19
N ASN A 116 -1.73 -25.36 4.52
CA ASN A 116 -1.66 -26.62 5.28
C ASN A 116 -3.05 -27.18 5.66
N SER A 117 -4.12 -26.61 5.08
CA SER A 117 -5.49 -27.08 5.29
C SER A 117 -5.83 -28.23 4.34
N LYS A 118 -7.00 -28.85 4.55
CA LYS A 118 -7.58 -29.83 3.61
C LYS A 118 -8.47 -29.19 2.54
N GLN A 119 -8.62 -27.86 2.57
CA GLN A 119 -9.54 -27.13 1.70
C GLN A 119 -8.80 -26.54 0.51
N GLN A 120 -9.43 -26.59 -0.66
CA GLN A 120 -8.97 -25.83 -1.82
C GLN A 120 -9.24 -24.34 -1.59
N LEU A 121 -8.24 -23.50 -1.83
CA LEU A 121 -8.37 -22.05 -1.75
C LEU A 121 -8.49 -21.46 -3.15
N ALA A 122 -9.53 -20.64 -3.35
CA ALA A 122 -9.65 -19.78 -4.53
C ALA A 122 -9.18 -18.38 -4.13
N VAL A 123 -8.00 -17.98 -4.61
CA VAL A 123 -7.30 -16.78 -4.16
C VAL A 123 -7.15 -15.80 -5.31
N GLN A 124 -7.40 -14.52 -5.04
CA GLN A 124 -6.97 -13.41 -5.88
C GLN A 124 -6.17 -12.42 -5.03
N PHE A 125 -5.17 -11.80 -5.64
CA PHE A 125 -4.29 -10.82 -5.01
C PHE A 125 -4.74 -9.41 -5.41
N HIS A 126 -4.51 -8.45 -4.53
CA HIS A 126 -4.71 -7.04 -4.84
C HIS A 126 -3.62 -6.18 -4.21
N GLY A 127 -3.33 -5.07 -4.89
CA GLY A 127 -2.75 -3.88 -4.29
C GLY A 127 -3.82 -2.79 -4.30
N LEU A 128 -3.79 -1.91 -3.32
CA LEU A 128 -4.70 -0.78 -3.21
C LEU A 128 -3.91 0.44 -2.77
N ILE A 129 -4.27 1.58 -3.36
CA ILE A 129 -3.85 2.90 -2.88
C ILE A 129 -5.12 3.61 -2.47
N HIS A 130 -5.20 3.97 -1.19
CA HIS A 130 -6.28 4.75 -0.62
C HIS A 130 -5.83 6.19 -0.52
N ARG A 131 -6.65 7.14 -0.96
CA ARG A 131 -6.35 8.56 -0.84
C ARG A 131 -7.61 9.39 -0.63
N ASN A 132 -7.63 10.10 0.49
CA ASN A 132 -8.59 11.15 0.79
C ASN A 132 -7.98 12.50 0.45
N LEU A 133 -8.63 13.25 -0.45
CA LEU A 133 -8.19 14.59 -0.83
C LEU A 133 -8.73 15.62 0.16
N ALA A 134 -7.89 16.57 0.55
CA ALA A 134 -8.37 17.76 1.26
C ALA A 134 -9.33 18.57 0.37
N GLU A 135 -10.27 19.30 0.97
CA GLU A 135 -11.29 20.08 0.25
C GLU A 135 -10.71 21.04 -0.79
N ASN A 136 -9.49 21.55 -0.57
CA ASN A 136 -8.83 22.55 -1.41
C ASN A 136 -7.61 22.02 -2.19
N GLU A 137 -7.38 20.70 -2.23
CA GLU A 137 -6.21 20.13 -2.93
C GLU A 137 -6.30 20.17 -4.48
N ASN A 138 -7.37 20.74 -5.04
CA ASN A 138 -7.58 20.79 -6.48
C ASN A 138 -6.84 21.98 -7.12
N SER A 139 -5.67 21.72 -7.72
CA SER A 139 -5.03 22.66 -8.65
C SER A 139 -5.45 22.33 -10.08
N ALA A 140 -6.06 23.28 -10.79
CA ALA A 140 -6.46 23.10 -12.19
C ALA A 140 -5.27 22.95 -13.16
N ASN A 141 -4.05 23.29 -12.70
CA ASN A 141 -2.86 23.38 -13.54
C ASN A 141 -1.91 22.19 -13.39
N ILE A 142 -2.22 21.23 -12.51
CA ILE A 142 -1.37 20.06 -12.24
C ILE A 142 -2.24 18.82 -12.34
N PHE A 143 -1.77 17.81 -13.06
CA PHE A 143 -2.45 16.53 -13.10
C PHE A 143 -2.45 15.89 -11.71
N GLN A 144 -3.63 15.54 -11.23
CA GLN A 144 -3.82 14.79 -9.99
C GLN A 144 -4.80 13.66 -10.23
N GLY A 145 -4.30 12.44 -10.13
CA GLY A 145 -5.10 11.25 -10.37
C GLY A 145 -4.24 10.00 -10.50
N PRO A 146 -4.86 8.81 -10.50
CA PRO A 146 -4.18 7.58 -10.85
C PRO A 146 -3.73 7.58 -12.32
N ILE A 147 -2.57 6.99 -12.52
CA ILE A 147 -1.93 6.74 -13.82
C ILE A 147 -1.65 5.25 -13.92
N ALA A 148 -1.95 4.64 -15.08
CA ALA A 148 -1.62 3.26 -15.37
C ALA A 148 -1.09 3.12 -16.81
N SER A 149 -0.15 2.20 -17.01
CA SER A 149 0.26 1.75 -18.35
C SER A 149 -0.25 0.33 -18.55
N ILE A 150 -1.21 0.14 -19.45
CA ILE A 150 -1.86 -1.16 -19.72
C ILE A 150 -1.70 -1.45 -21.21
N ASP A 151 -1.14 -2.60 -21.56
CA ASP A 151 -0.87 -3.00 -22.95
C ASP A 151 -0.10 -1.92 -23.75
N SER A 152 0.85 -1.24 -23.08
CA SER A 152 1.63 -0.10 -23.59
C SER A 152 0.83 1.20 -23.82
N TYR A 153 -0.41 1.29 -23.34
CA TYR A 153 -1.22 2.50 -23.36
C TYR A 153 -1.24 3.20 -22.01
N LEU A 154 -0.94 4.50 -22.04
CA LEU A 154 -1.07 5.39 -20.89
C LEU A 154 -2.56 5.69 -20.63
N ASN A 155 -3.00 5.42 -19.41
CA ASN A 155 -4.34 5.65 -18.92
C ASN A 155 -4.26 6.60 -17.72
N GLU A 156 -4.84 7.79 -17.89
CA GLU A 156 -4.85 8.84 -16.87
C GLU A 156 -6.30 9.20 -16.52
N VAL A 157 -6.62 9.23 -15.23
CA VAL A 157 -7.94 9.62 -14.77
C VAL A 157 -7.80 10.63 -13.65
N THR A 158 -8.32 11.84 -13.83
CA THR A 158 -8.26 12.88 -12.80
C THR A 158 -9.18 12.57 -11.62
N TYR A 159 -8.82 13.00 -10.41
CA TYR A 159 -9.66 12.80 -9.23
C TYR A 159 -11.05 13.45 -9.35
N ASN A 160 -11.16 14.61 -10.01
CA ASN A 160 -12.45 15.25 -10.27
C ASN A 160 -13.38 14.34 -11.08
N LYS A 161 -12.86 13.71 -12.14
CA LYS A 161 -13.62 12.76 -12.96
C LYS A 161 -14.00 11.49 -12.19
N LEU A 162 -13.23 11.08 -11.18
CA LEU A 162 -13.57 9.95 -10.32
C LEU A 162 -14.69 10.27 -9.33
N LYS A 163 -14.63 11.46 -8.71
CA LYS A 163 -15.67 11.95 -7.80
C LYS A 163 -17.03 12.02 -8.49
N GLU A 164 -17.08 12.55 -9.72
CA GLU A 164 -18.31 12.63 -10.52
C GLU A 164 -18.92 11.27 -10.84
N LYS A 165 -18.07 10.24 -11.02
CA LYS A 165 -18.51 8.89 -11.38
C LYS A 165 -18.77 7.97 -10.19
N ASN A 166 -18.48 8.42 -8.96
CA ASN A 166 -18.56 7.61 -7.74
C ASN A 166 -17.76 6.28 -7.83
N ILE A 167 -16.59 6.32 -8.49
CA ILE A 167 -15.75 5.13 -8.74
C ILE A 167 -14.68 5.00 -7.66
N LEU A 168 -14.65 3.85 -6.98
CA LEU A 168 -13.52 3.39 -6.18
C LEU A 168 -12.47 2.81 -7.14
N ILE A 169 -11.24 3.36 -7.16
CA ILE A 169 -10.15 2.78 -7.97
C ILE A 169 -9.35 1.79 -7.12
N ILE A 170 -9.37 0.55 -7.58
CA ILE A 170 -8.45 -0.52 -7.18
C ILE A 170 -7.27 -0.46 -8.15
N ILE A 171 -6.09 -0.02 -7.69
CA ILE A 171 -4.87 -0.09 -8.52
C ILE A 171 -4.30 -1.51 -8.38
N LEU A 172 -4.65 -2.38 -9.32
CA LEU A 172 -3.99 -3.68 -9.44
C LEU A 172 -2.54 -3.44 -9.90
N MET A 173 -1.59 -3.40 -8.96
CA MET A 173 -0.18 -3.44 -9.32
C MET A 173 0.20 -4.87 -9.71
N LEU A 174 0.34 -5.12 -11.00
CA LEU A 174 1.03 -6.31 -11.50
C LEU A 174 2.53 -6.05 -11.39
N PHE A 175 3.17 -6.61 -10.37
CA PHE A 175 4.62 -6.75 -10.36
C PHE A 175 4.97 -7.85 -11.36
N ILE A 176 5.54 -7.45 -12.50
CA ILE A 176 6.13 -8.38 -13.46
C ILE A 176 7.51 -8.73 -12.90
N GLY A 177 7.66 -9.95 -12.40
CA GLY A 177 8.92 -10.59 -12.05
C GLY A 177 8.99 -11.95 -12.71
#